data_AF-A0A252F7R6-F1
#
_entry.id   AF-A0A252F7R6-F1
#
_cell.length_a   1.000
_cell.length_b   1.000
_cell.length_c   1.000
_cell.angle_alpha   90.00
_cell.angle_beta   90.00
_cell.angle_gamma   90.00
#
_symmetry.space_group_name_H-M   'P 1'
#
loop_
_entity.id
_entity.type
_entity.pdbx_description
1 polymer ?
#
loop_
_entity_poly.entity_id
_entity_poly.type
_entity_poly.pdbx_seq_one_letter_code
_entity_poly.pdbx_strand_id
1 'polypeptide(L)'
;MCARTARCAVRWCRRQFISISNSRGCISNFFSGDRPALRRTAGNERRITMRYDDETRRDILSRLSGFRLKHTLGCEKAARMLAQQYGEDEDKCAFAMLLHDITKTFSQEEQLNLCEKYGIIPNDVEKTEWKMLHGKTAAAIAADVYGAPPDVVHAISYHTTGCADMTLLDKIVYMADYIEENRSFDGVKTARKLAARNLDKALLYGLNSSLRDLIHRGKQIHVDTVLARNWLLEHM
;
A
#
# COMPACT_ATOMS: atom_id res chain seq x y z
N MET A 1 3.42 36.98 5.12
CA MET A 1 4.39 35.94 5.47
C MET A 1 3.73 34.58 5.30
N CYS A 2 4.33 33.78 4.42
CA CYS A 2 4.18 32.34 4.16
C CYS A 2 2.77 31.70 4.09
N ALA A 3 2.20 31.67 2.88
CA ALA A 3 1.19 30.70 2.46
C ALA A 3 1.75 29.88 1.28
N ARG A 4 2.44 28.77 1.57
CA ARG A 4 2.87 27.76 0.56
C ARG A 4 3.08 26.38 1.19
N THR A 5 2.01 25.66 1.49
CA THR A 5 2.05 24.21 1.75
C THR A 5 0.71 23.59 1.38
N ALA A 6 0.58 23.14 0.13
CA ALA A 6 -0.39 22.14 -0.33
C ALA A 6 -0.33 22.07 -1.87
N ARG A 7 0.59 21.25 -2.39
CA ARG A 7 0.58 20.73 -3.78
C ARG A 7 1.76 19.78 -4.00
N CYS A 8 1.73 18.62 -3.34
CA CYS A 8 2.56 17.46 -3.69
C CYS A 8 1.75 16.16 -3.82
N ALA A 9 0.42 16.26 -3.91
CA ALA A 9 -0.41 15.13 -4.32
C ALA A 9 -0.28 14.96 -5.85
N VAL A 10 0.31 13.84 -6.26
CA VAL A 10 0.20 13.23 -7.59
C VAL A 10 0.69 14.10 -8.76
N ARG A 11 2.01 14.21 -8.91
CA ARG A 11 2.64 14.53 -10.22
C ARG A 11 3.62 13.43 -10.63
N TRP A 12 3.17 12.18 -10.47
CA TRP A 12 3.91 10.96 -10.78
C TRP A 12 3.47 10.37 -12.14
N CYS A 13 3.45 11.17 -13.20
CA CYS A 13 3.40 10.62 -14.56
C CYS A 13 3.68 11.72 -15.58
N ARG A 14 4.93 11.76 -16.09
CA ARG A 14 5.33 12.20 -17.44
C ARG A 14 6.82 12.52 -17.43
N ARG A 15 7.66 11.51 -17.68
CA ARG A 15 8.90 11.69 -18.46
C ARG A 15 9.47 10.33 -18.92
N GLN A 16 9.49 10.22 -20.25
CA GLN A 16 10.32 9.47 -21.19
C GLN A 16 11.01 8.16 -20.79
N PHE A 17 10.75 7.15 -21.63
CA PHE A 17 11.42 5.87 -21.77
C PHE A 17 12.95 6.01 -21.85
N ILE A 18 13.65 5.30 -20.96
CA ILE A 18 15.05 4.89 -21.14
C ILE A 18 15.04 3.36 -21.10
N SER A 19 15.67 2.73 -22.08
CA SER A 19 15.76 1.27 -22.17
C SER A 19 16.64 0.73 -21.05
N ILE A 20 16.07 -0.04 -20.11
CA ILE A 20 16.84 -0.75 -19.09
C ILE A 20 17.24 -2.11 -19.64
N SER A 21 18.55 -2.37 -19.65
CA SER A 21 19.16 -3.64 -20.04
C SER A 21 18.97 -4.72 -18.98
N ASN A 22 18.44 -5.87 -19.41
CA ASN A 22 18.42 -7.21 -18.78
C ASN A 22 18.98 -7.36 -17.35
N SER A 23 18.12 -7.15 -16.35
CA SER A 23 18.24 -7.83 -15.05
C SER A 23 17.38 -9.11 -15.10
N ARG A 24 18.01 -10.28 -15.17
CA ARG A 24 17.32 -11.59 -15.08
C ARG A 24 16.95 -11.84 -13.61
N GLY A 25 15.74 -11.46 -13.23
CA GLY A 25 15.16 -11.62 -11.89
C GLY A 25 13.64 -11.39 -11.91
N CYS A 26 12.93 -11.71 -10.82
CA CYS A 26 11.46 -11.80 -10.70
C CYS A 26 10.66 -10.61 -11.30
N ILE A 27 11.29 -9.44 -11.42
CA ILE A 27 10.77 -8.25 -12.12
C ILE A 27 10.31 -8.56 -13.55
N SER A 28 11.01 -9.43 -14.30
CA SER A 28 10.67 -9.72 -15.70
C SER A 28 9.22 -10.20 -15.84
N ASN A 29 8.72 -10.96 -14.88
CA ASN A 29 7.38 -11.56 -14.88
C ASN A 29 6.24 -10.53 -14.71
N PHE A 30 6.53 -9.29 -14.29
CA PHE A 30 5.54 -8.20 -14.33
C PHE A 30 5.40 -7.58 -15.73
N PHE A 31 6.40 -7.75 -16.59
CA PHE A 31 6.50 -7.01 -17.85
C PHE A 31 6.55 -7.90 -19.10
N SER A 32 6.54 -9.22 -18.95
CA SER A 32 6.62 -10.19 -20.05
C SER A 32 5.28 -10.79 -20.50
N GLY A 33 4.14 -10.38 -19.92
CA GLY A 33 2.81 -10.81 -20.35
C GLY A 33 2.16 -9.86 -21.35
N ASP A 34 1.51 -10.40 -22.39
CA ASP A 34 0.69 -9.62 -23.32
C ASP A 34 -0.34 -8.78 -22.55
N ARG A 35 -0.24 -7.46 -22.71
CA ARG A 35 -1.16 -6.49 -22.11
C ARG A 35 -2.59 -6.88 -22.49
N PRO A 36 -3.53 -7.06 -21.54
CA PRO A 36 -4.93 -7.24 -21.91
C PRO A 36 -5.36 -6.00 -22.70
N ALA A 37 -5.68 -6.22 -23.98
CA ALA A 37 -5.99 -5.15 -24.91
C ALA A 37 -7.07 -4.23 -24.33
N LEU A 38 -6.75 -2.94 -24.18
CA LEU A 38 -7.72 -1.87 -24.00
C LEU A 38 -8.67 -1.87 -25.20
N ARG A 39 -9.73 -2.67 -25.16
CA ARG A 39 -10.84 -2.56 -26.12
C ARG A 39 -11.49 -1.20 -25.88
N ARG A 40 -11.22 -0.27 -26.79
CA ARG A 40 -11.96 0.99 -26.94
C ARG A 40 -13.39 0.64 -27.35
N THR A 41 -14.31 0.65 -26.40
CA THR A 41 -15.73 0.80 -26.74
C THR A 41 -15.98 2.28 -27.02
N ALA A 42 -16.51 2.54 -28.21
CA ALA A 42 -16.94 3.86 -28.63
C ALA A 42 -18.23 4.23 -27.88
N GLY A 43 -18.31 5.47 -27.40
CA GLY A 43 -19.55 6.07 -26.90
C GLY A 43 -19.81 5.89 -25.40
N ASN A 44 -20.11 7.01 -24.77
CA ASN A 44 -20.63 7.20 -23.41
C ASN A 44 -19.64 7.16 -22.23
N GLU A 45 -19.85 8.11 -21.33
CA GLU A 45 -19.03 8.49 -20.17
C GLU A 45 -18.48 7.27 -19.42
N ARG A 46 -17.17 7.06 -19.53
CA ARG A 46 -16.48 5.95 -18.88
C ARG A 46 -16.39 6.21 -17.38
N ARG A 47 -17.39 5.73 -16.64
CA ARG A 47 -17.19 5.30 -15.24
C ARG A 47 -16.03 4.31 -15.28
N ILE A 48 -14.88 4.67 -14.71
CA ILE A 48 -13.73 3.76 -14.57
C ILE A 48 -14.20 2.68 -13.59
N THR A 49 -14.80 1.61 -14.11
CA THR A 49 -15.09 0.43 -13.32
C THR A 49 -13.76 -0.21 -12.99
N MET A 50 -13.42 -0.22 -11.71
CA MET A 50 -12.37 -1.05 -11.13
C MET A 50 -12.45 -2.45 -11.74
N ARG A 51 -11.39 -2.89 -12.43
CA ARG A 51 -11.26 -4.27 -12.90
C ARG A 51 -10.72 -5.15 -11.78
N TYR A 52 -11.47 -5.19 -10.69
CA TYR A 52 -11.28 -6.22 -9.70
C TYR A 52 -12.17 -7.40 -10.06
N ASP A 53 -11.71 -8.20 -11.01
CA ASP A 53 -12.36 -9.44 -11.44
C ASP A 53 -11.58 -10.68 -10.98
N ASP A 54 -12.21 -11.86 -11.13
CA ASP A 54 -11.64 -13.13 -10.69
C ASP A 54 -10.35 -13.51 -11.43
N GLU A 55 -10.14 -13.01 -12.65
CA GLU A 55 -8.91 -13.23 -13.41
C GLU A 55 -7.76 -12.41 -12.83
N THR A 56 -8.00 -11.12 -12.60
CA THR A 56 -7.04 -10.20 -11.98
C THR A 56 -6.66 -10.69 -10.58
N ARG A 57 -7.65 -11.11 -9.78
CA ARG A 57 -7.42 -11.71 -8.47
C ARG A 57 -6.52 -12.95 -8.56
N ARG A 58 -6.78 -13.85 -9.51
CA ARG A 58 -5.96 -15.07 -9.71
C ARG A 58 -4.53 -14.75 -10.11
N ASP A 59 -4.32 -13.79 -11.02
CA ASP A 59 -2.97 -13.33 -11.40
C ASP A 59 -2.21 -12.81 -10.19
N ILE A 60 -2.80 -11.89 -9.40
CA ILE A 60 -2.13 -11.33 -8.21
C ILE A 60 -1.75 -12.43 -7.23
N LEU A 61 -2.69 -13.33 -6.91
CA LEU A 61 -2.44 -14.41 -5.96
C LEU A 61 -1.38 -15.41 -6.46
N SER A 62 -1.28 -15.64 -7.77
CA SER A 62 -0.25 -16.52 -8.35
C SER A 62 1.18 -16.00 -8.16
N ARG A 63 1.34 -14.69 -7.93
CA ARG A 63 2.63 -14.03 -7.68
C ARG A 63 3.06 -14.09 -6.22
N LEU A 64 2.18 -14.53 -5.33
CA LEU A 64 2.42 -14.64 -3.90
C LEU A 64 2.59 -16.11 -3.52
N SER A 65 3.46 -16.39 -2.56
CA SER A 65 3.71 -17.76 -2.11
C SER A 65 3.92 -17.86 -0.61
N GLY A 66 3.72 -19.07 -0.08
CA GLY A 66 3.97 -19.43 1.31
C GLY A 66 3.27 -18.50 2.31
N PHE A 67 4.06 -17.96 3.24
CA PHE A 67 3.57 -17.03 4.27
C PHE A 67 2.89 -15.79 3.68
N ARG A 68 3.42 -15.26 2.57
CA ARG A 68 2.90 -13.99 2.03
C ARG A 68 1.49 -14.15 1.46
N LEU A 69 1.25 -15.24 0.73
CA LEU A 69 -0.09 -15.56 0.22
C LEU A 69 -1.11 -15.66 1.36
N LYS A 70 -0.77 -16.40 2.43
CA LYS A 70 -1.64 -16.57 3.59
C LYS A 70 -1.95 -15.23 4.27
N HIS A 71 -0.91 -14.42 4.47
CA HIS A 71 -1.02 -13.09 5.05
C HIS A 71 -1.91 -12.17 4.20
N THR A 72 -1.68 -12.10 2.88
CA THR A 72 -2.48 -11.29 1.96
C THR A 72 -3.95 -11.69 1.96
N LEU A 73 -4.28 -12.99 2.01
CA LEU A 73 -5.67 -13.45 2.11
C LEU A 73 -6.32 -13.05 3.45
N GLY A 74 -5.55 -13.12 4.55
CA GLY A 74 -6.00 -12.63 5.86
C GLY A 74 -6.26 -11.13 5.86
N CYS A 75 -5.36 -10.36 5.24
CA CYS A 75 -5.48 -8.92 5.04
C CYS A 75 -6.72 -8.55 4.24
N GLU A 76 -6.95 -9.24 3.11
CA GLU A 76 -8.13 -9.03 2.28
C GLU A 76 -9.43 -9.25 3.08
N LYS A 77 -9.50 -10.35 3.82
CA LYS A 77 -10.65 -10.67 4.69
C LYS A 77 -10.86 -9.58 5.75
N ALA A 78 -9.79 -9.15 6.43
CA ALA A 78 -9.87 -8.10 7.44
C ALA A 78 -10.32 -6.76 6.85
N ALA A 79 -9.82 -6.40 5.66
CA ALA A 79 -10.19 -5.16 4.98
C ALA A 79 -11.66 -5.13 4.55
N ARG A 80 -12.19 -6.24 4.01
CA ARG A 80 -13.64 -6.35 3.70
C ARG A 80 -14.50 -6.18 4.95
N MET A 81 -14.12 -6.82 6.05
CA MET A 81 -14.84 -6.69 7.33
C MET A 81 -14.83 -5.24 7.85
N LEU A 82 -13.67 -4.56 7.80
CA LEU A 82 -13.57 -3.17 8.22
C LEU A 82 -14.33 -2.23 7.27
N ALA A 83 -14.25 -2.45 5.97
CA ALA A 83 -14.98 -1.67 4.96
C ALA A 83 -16.49 -1.76 5.17
N GLN A 84 -17.01 -2.97 5.37
CA GLN A 84 -18.41 -3.18 5.70
C GLN A 84 -18.82 -2.46 6.99
N GLN A 85 -17.97 -2.50 8.02
CA GLN A 85 -18.25 -1.87 9.31
C GLN A 85 -18.24 -0.33 9.24
N TYR A 86 -17.32 0.26 8.49
CA TYR A 86 -17.09 1.71 8.48
C TYR A 86 -17.65 2.42 7.24
N GLY A 87 -18.28 1.69 6.31
CA GLY A 87 -18.97 2.26 5.15
C GLY A 87 -18.05 2.63 3.98
N GLU A 88 -16.99 1.85 3.74
CA GLU A 88 -16.12 1.98 2.57
C GLU A 88 -16.42 0.88 1.53
N ASP A 89 -15.97 1.07 0.29
CA ASP A 89 -16.09 0.06 -0.77
C ASP A 89 -15.25 -1.19 -0.46
N GLU A 90 -15.93 -2.32 -0.21
CA GLU A 90 -15.30 -3.61 0.15
C GLU A 90 -14.35 -4.14 -0.94
N ASP A 91 -14.74 -4.01 -2.21
CA ASP A 91 -13.94 -4.52 -3.32
C ASP A 91 -12.72 -3.65 -3.57
N LYS A 92 -12.87 -2.33 -3.37
CA LYS A 92 -11.74 -1.41 -3.39
C LYS A 92 -10.72 -1.72 -2.29
N CYS A 93 -11.19 -1.95 -1.07
CA CYS A 93 -10.35 -2.32 0.06
C CYS A 93 -9.66 -3.69 -0.17
N ALA A 94 -10.40 -4.68 -0.67
CA ALA A 94 -9.87 -5.99 -1.00
C ALA A 94 -8.78 -5.92 -2.08
N PHE A 95 -9.01 -5.15 -3.14
CA PHE A 95 -8.03 -4.96 -4.20
C PHE A 95 -6.75 -4.29 -3.70
N ALA A 96 -6.86 -3.27 -2.85
CA ALA A 96 -5.72 -2.65 -2.19
C ALA A 96 -4.91 -3.68 -1.38
N MET A 97 -5.59 -4.52 -0.58
CA MET A 97 -4.92 -5.55 0.22
C MET A 97 -4.30 -6.68 -0.61
N LEU A 98 -4.85 -7.02 -1.78
CA LEU A 98 -4.21 -8.03 -2.63
C LEU A 98 -2.86 -7.53 -3.18
N LEU A 99 -2.73 -6.22 -3.40
CA LEU A 99 -1.57 -5.60 -4.01
C LEU A 99 -0.56 -5.02 -3.00
N HIS A 100 -0.96 -4.71 -1.76
CA HIS A 100 -0.17 -3.89 -0.83
C HIS A 100 1.28 -4.35 -0.63
N ASP A 101 1.49 -5.67 -0.65
CA ASP A 101 2.76 -6.33 -0.36
C ASP A 101 3.32 -7.10 -1.57
N ILE A 102 2.84 -6.82 -2.79
CA ILE A 102 3.19 -7.61 -3.99
C ILE A 102 4.70 -7.57 -4.32
N THR A 103 5.40 -6.53 -3.89
CA THR A 103 6.86 -6.38 -4.05
C THR A 103 7.65 -6.68 -2.77
N LYS A 104 6.99 -7.13 -1.68
CA LYS A 104 7.60 -7.27 -0.35
C LYS A 104 8.76 -8.25 -0.27
N THR A 105 8.76 -9.27 -1.12
CA THR A 105 9.79 -10.30 -1.17
C THR A 105 10.97 -9.94 -2.06
N PHE A 106 10.90 -8.79 -2.75
CA PHE A 106 11.95 -8.37 -3.67
C PHE A 106 13.22 -8.00 -2.91
N SER A 107 14.35 -8.27 -3.52
CA SER A 107 15.68 -7.88 -3.03
C SER A 107 15.85 -6.35 -3.04
N GLN A 108 16.89 -5.87 -2.36
CA GLN A 108 17.22 -4.45 -2.34
C GLN A 108 17.45 -3.90 -3.76
N GLU A 109 18.21 -4.63 -4.59
CA GLU A 109 18.47 -4.25 -5.97
C GLU A 109 17.17 -4.16 -6.78
N GLU A 110 16.28 -5.15 -6.64
CA GLU A 110 14.99 -5.14 -7.34
C GLU A 110 14.11 -3.95 -6.94
N GLN A 111 14.09 -3.60 -5.64
CA GLN A 111 13.37 -2.42 -5.14
C GLN A 111 13.94 -1.13 -5.73
N LEU A 112 15.26 -0.99 -5.77
CA LEU A 112 15.93 0.19 -6.33
C LEU A 112 15.72 0.31 -7.85
N ASN A 113 15.72 -0.81 -8.58
CA ASN A 113 15.40 -0.83 -10.01
C ASN A 113 13.96 -0.38 -10.28
N LEU A 114 13.01 -0.79 -9.45
CA LEU A 114 11.63 -0.28 -9.53
C LEU A 114 11.58 1.22 -9.19
N CYS A 115 12.37 1.66 -8.22
CA CYS A 115 12.44 3.08 -7.89
C CYS A 115 12.93 3.90 -9.08
N GLU A 116 14.02 3.49 -9.73
CA GLU A 116 14.52 4.16 -10.94
C GLU A 116 13.49 4.14 -12.08
N LYS A 117 12.92 2.96 -12.37
CA LYS A 117 11.93 2.79 -13.45
C LYS A 117 10.72 3.70 -13.30
N TYR A 118 10.17 3.83 -12.09
CA TYR A 118 8.99 4.64 -11.82
C TYR A 118 9.33 6.05 -11.32
N GLY A 119 10.62 6.40 -11.27
CA GLY A 119 11.14 7.67 -10.79
C GLY A 119 11.03 7.89 -9.27
N ILE A 120 10.69 6.88 -8.48
CA ILE A 120 10.53 6.99 -7.03
C ILE A 120 11.88 7.43 -6.44
N ILE A 121 11.85 8.50 -5.64
CA ILE A 121 13.05 9.03 -4.98
C ILE A 121 12.96 8.66 -3.49
N PRO A 122 13.73 7.65 -3.03
CA PRO A 122 13.79 7.31 -1.62
C PRO A 122 14.37 8.46 -0.79
N ASN A 123 13.77 8.72 0.37
CA ASN A 123 14.40 9.57 1.38
C ASN A 123 15.51 8.80 2.14
N ASP A 124 16.21 9.47 3.05
CA ASP A 124 17.38 8.88 3.71
C ASP A 124 17.05 7.72 4.65
N VAL A 125 15.86 7.74 5.27
CA VAL A 125 15.36 6.61 6.07
C VAL A 125 15.06 5.43 5.15
N GLU A 126 14.42 5.66 4.01
CA GLU A 126 14.07 4.62 3.05
C GLU A 126 15.28 4.02 2.34
N LYS A 127 16.37 4.78 2.15
CA LYS A 127 17.64 4.24 1.64
C LYS A 127 18.27 3.27 2.64
N THR A 128 18.19 3.61 3.93
CA THR A 128 18.78 2.83 5.02
C THR A 128 17.94 1.59 5.33
N GLU A 129 16.62 1.77 5.47
CA GLU A 129 15.63 0.73 5.72
C GLU A 129 14.89 0.37 4.42
N TRP A 130 15.64 -0.02 3.39
CA TRP A 130 15.14 -0.29 2.02
C TRP A 130 13.93 -1.22 1.95
N LYS A 131 13.75 -2.10 2.94
CA LYS A 131 12.57 -2.96 3.03
C LYS A 131 11.27 -2.17 3.10
N MET A 132 11.28 -0.89 3.48
CA MET A 132 10.11 -0.02 3.47
C MET A 132 9.66 0.38 2.07
N LEU A 133 10.55 0.31 1.08
CA LEU A 133 10.27 0.72 -0.31
C LEU A 133 9.12 -0.07 -0.95
N HIS A 134 8.84 -1.29 -0.48
CA HIS A 134 7.73 -2.09 -1.00
C HIS A 134 6.39 -1.35 -1.00
N GLY A 135 6.11 -0.46 -0.05
CA GLY A 135 4.86 0.32 -0.09
C GLY A 135 4.78 1.17 -1.36
N LYS A 136 5.83 1.94 -1.64
CA LYS A 136 5.90 2.80 -2.83
C LYS A 136 6.03 2.01 -4.14
N THR A 137 6.80 0.94 -4.16
CA THR A 137 6.99 0.13 -5.38
C THR A 137 5.78 -0.75 -5.68
N ALA A 138 5.09 -1.27 -4.66
CA ALA A 138 3.81 -1.97 -4.82
C ALA A 138 2.74 -1.02 -5.33
N ALA A 139 2.68 0.22 -4.82
CA ALA A 139 1.77 1.24 -5.32
C ALA A 139 2.02 1.57 -6.81
N ALA A 140 3.29 1.66 -7.20
CA ALA A 140 3.66 1.89 -8.61
C ALA A 140 3.25 0.71 -9.52
N ILE A 141 3.45 -0.53 -9.07
CA ILE A 141 3.00 -1.73 -9.80
C ILE A 141 1.47 -1.79 -9.86
N ALA A 142 0.77 -1.46 -8.77
CA ALA A 142 -0.69 -1.39 -8.72
C ALA A 142 -1.23 -0.41 -9.78
N ALA A 143 -0.61 0.77 -9.90
CA ALA A 143 -0.99 1.77 -10.88
C ALA A 143 -0.68 1.33 -12.33
N ASP A 144 0.56 0.91 -12.61
CA ASP A 144 1.05 0.67 -13.97
C ASP A 144 0.53 -0.65 -14.56
N VAL A 145 0.53 -1.72 -13.77
CA VAL A 145 0.20 -3.08 -14.24
C VAL A 145 -1.29 -3.38 -14.07
N TYR A 146 -1.88 -2.99 -12.94
CA TYR A 146 -3.25 -3.36 -12.58
C TYR A 146 -4.26 -2.22 -12.77
N GLY A 147 -3.81 -1.03 -13.17
CA GLY A 147 -4.70 0.12 -13.40
C GLY A 147 -5.43 0.58 -12.14
N ALA A 148 -4.82 0.42 -10.97
CA ALA A 148 -5.43 0.80 -9.71
C ALA A 148 -5.75 2.30 -9.65
N PRO A 149 -6.92 2.69 -9.11
CA PRO A 149 -7.30 4.09 -9.01
C PRO A 149 -6.41 4.85 -8.01
N PRO A 150 -6.31 6.18 -8.12
CA PRO A 150 -5.36 6.97 -7.32
C PRO A 150 -5.51 6.83 -5.80
N ASP A 151 -6.73 6.64 -5.30
CA ASP A 151 -7.02 6.41 -3.88
C ASP A 151 -6.48 5.05 -3.39
N VAL A 152 -6.63 3.98 -4.18
CA VAL A 152 -6.02 2.67 -3.89
C VAL A 152 -4.50 2.75 -3.91
N VAL A 153 -3.94 3.42 -4.91
CA VAL A 153 -2.48 3.62 -5.03
C VAL A 153 -1.94 4.38 -3.82
N HIS A 154 -2.67 5.41 -3.36
CA HIS A 154 -2.34 6.17 -2.16
C HIS A 154 -2.33 5.27 -0.92
N ALA A 155 -3.39 4.50 -0.70
CA ALA A 155 -3.50 3.60 0.45
C ALA A 155 -2.39 2.54 0.49
N ILE A 156 -2.05 1.96 -0.66
CA ILE A 156 -0.92 1.03 -0.77
C ILE A 156 0.40 1.74 -0.45
N SER A 157 0.61 2.96 -0.94
CA SER A 157 1.89 3.66 -0.75
C SER A 157 2.20 3.96 0.72
N TYR A 158 1.17 4.18 1.54
CA TYR A 158 1.29 4.54 2.95
C TYR A 158 0.91 3.42 3.92
N HIS A 159 0.63 2.19 3.46
CA HIS A 159 0.19 1.11 4.35
C HIS A 159 1.21 0.76 5.46
N THR A 160 2.49 1.11 5.26
CA THR A 160 3.58 0.81 6.21
C THR A 160 3.80 1.92 7.23
N THR A 161 3.76 3.17 6.78
CA THR A 161 4.12 4.34 7.59
C THR A 161 2.91 5.06 8.15
N GLY A 162 1.77 4.97 7.45
CA GLY A 162 0.71 5.97 7.52
C GLY A 162 1.13 7.29 6.88
N CYS A 163 0.20 8.25 6.85
CA CYS A 163 0.45 9.66 6.55
C CYS A 163 -0.47 10.55 7.41
N ALA A 164 -0.23 11.86 7.45
CA ALA A 164 -1.21 12.79 8.00
C ALA A 164 -2.49 12.77 7.15
N ASP A 165 -3.64 13.04 7.78
CA ASP A 165 -4.95 13.12 7.11
C ASP A 165 -5.29 11.89 6.25
N MET A 166 -5.07 10.69 6.80
CA MET A 166 -5.41 9.44 6.11
C MET A 166 -6.90 9.37 5.79
N THR A 167 -7.22 9.00 4.55
CA THR A 167 -8.58 8.68 4.11
C THR A 167 -9.10 7.41 4.80
N LEU A 168 -10.41 7.17 4.75
CA LEU A 168 -10.98 5.95 5.32
C LEU A 168 -10.34 4.67 4.73
N LEU A 169 -10.12 4.64 3.41
CA LEU A 169 -9.41 3.56 2.73
C LEU A 169 -7.98 3.38 3.26
N ASP A 170 -7.21 4.45 3.45
CA ASP A 170 -5.85 4.36 3.99
C ASP A 170 -5.85 3.73 5.40
N LYS A 171 -6.77 4.17 6.26
CA LYS A 171 -6.94 3.67 7.62
C LYS A 171 -7.31 2.17 7.62
N ILE A 172 -8.22 1.76 6.74
CA ILE A 172 -8.62 0.36 6.59
C ILE A 172 -7.46 -0.50 6.12
N VAL A 173 -6.74 -0.06 5.09
CA VAL A 173 -5.59 -0.80 4.54
C VAL A 173 -4.48 -0.98 5.58
N TYR A 174 -4.13 0.10 6.30
CA TYR A 174 -3.15 0.04 7.38
C TYR A 174 -3.59 -0.94 8.48
N MET A 175 -4.84 -0.79 8.96
CA MET A 175 -5.30 -1.60 10.08
C MET A 175 -5.53 -3.07 9.70
N ALA A 176 -5.95 -3.36 8.47
CA ALA A 176 -6.11 -4.72 7.97
C ALA A 176 -4.77 -5.49 8.01
N ASP A 177 -3.67 -4.88 7.53
CA ASP A 177 -2.31 -5.46 7.62
C ASP A 177 -1.91 -5.73 9.09
N TYR A 178 -2.26 -4.81 9.97
CA TYR A 178 -1.90 -4.88 11.38
C TYR A 178 -2.68 -5.96 12.16
N ILE A 179 -3.95 -6.22 11.81
CA ILE A 179 -4.86 -7.04 12.62
C ILE A 179 -5.26 -8.38 12.02
N GLU A 180 -4.86 -8.68 10.78
CA GLU A 180 -5.27 -9.91 10.10
C GLU A 180 -5.03 -11.17 10.94
N GLU A 181 -5.85 -12.20 10.73
CA GLU A 181 -6.01 -13.33 11.66
C GLU A 181 -4.72 -14.12 11.92
N ASN A 182 -3.78 -14.11 11.00
CA ASN A 182 -2.49 -14.80 11.11
C ASN A 182 -1.43 -13.99 11.88
N ARG A 183 -1.68 -12.71 12.18
CA ARG A 183 -0.80 -11.91 13.04
C ARG A 183 -0.83 -12.44 14.46
N SER A 184 0.38 -12.68 15.00
CA SER A 184 0.62 -13.10 16.38
C SER A 184 1.76 -12.28 16.96
N PHE A 185 1.42 -11.24 17.72
CA PHE A 185 2.36 -10.40 18.46
C PHE A 185 1.65 -9.78 19.67
N ASP A 186 2.43 -9.28 20.63
CA ASP A 186 1.86 -8.69 21.84
C ASP A 186 1.03 -7.44 21.50
N GLY A 187 -0.20 -7.39 22.04
CA GLY A 187 -1.13 -6.31 21.76
C GLY A 187 -2.01 -6.45 20.51
N VAL A 188 -1.83 -7.46 19.64
CA VAL A 188 -2.69 -7.64 18.44
C VAL A 188 -4.16 -7.85 18.81
N LYS A 189 -4.44 -8.55 19.92
CA LYS A 189 -5.82 -8.75 20.43
C LYS A 189 -6.48 -7.43 20.84
N THR A 190 -5.71 -6.52 21.41
CA THR A 190 -6.17 -5.17 21.78
C THR A 190 -6.46 -4.37 20.52
N ALA A 191 -5.56 -4.39 19.53
CA ALA A 191 -5.77 -3.73 18.25
C ALA A 191 -7.04 -4.21 17.54
N ARG A 192 -7.29 -5.53 17.49
CA ARG A 192 -8.53 -6.12 16.95
C ARG A 192 -9.79 -5.60 17.65
N LYS A 193 -9.78 -5.55 18.99
CA LYS A 193 -10.91 -5.03 19.79
C LYS A 193 -11.16 -3.55 19.55
N LEU A 194 -10.10 -2.76 19.40
CA LEU A 194 -10.21 -1.33 19.09
C LEU A 194 -10.75 -1.13 17.67
N ALA A 195 -10.21 -1.86 16.69
CA ALA A 195 -10.62 -1.76 15.28
C ALA A 195 -12.10 -2.10 15.09
N ALA A 196 -12.64 -3.02 15.90
CA ALA A 196 -14.07 -3.35 15.90
C ALA A 196 -14.97 -2.28 16.55
N ARG A 197 -14.43 -1.22 17.16
CA ARG A 197 -15.22 -0.18 17.86
C ARG A 197 -14.97 1.22 17.34
N ASN A 198 -13.71 1.55 17.06
CA ASN A 198 -13.30 2.86 16.57
C ASN A 198 -11.96 2.72 15.82
N LEU A 199 -12.00 2.96 14.51
CA LEU A 199 -10.85 2.78 13.62
C LEU A 199 -9.68 3.73 13.97
N ASP A 200 -9.97 4.98 14.30
CA ASP A 200 -8.94 5.97 14.65
C ASP A 200 -8.21 5.62 15.95
N LYS A 201 -8.93 5.15 16.97
CA LYS A 201 -8.33 4.64 18.21
C LYS A 201 -7.46 3.41 17.94
N ALA A 202 -7.87 2.54 17.03
CA ALA A 202 -7.09 1.37 16.65
C ALA A 202 -5.81 1.76 15.90
N LEU A 203 -5.92 2.75 15.02
CA LEU A 203 -4.81 3.29 14.23
C LEU A 203 -3.79 4.02 15.11
N LEU A 204 -4.25 4.87 16.02
CA LEU A 204 -3.40 5.51 17.02
C LEU A 204 -2.68 4.46 17.89
N TYR A 205 -3.37 3.39 18.28
CA TYR A 205 -2.76 2.27 19.01
C TYR A 205 -1.69 1.56 18.18
N GLY A 206 -1.95 1.27 16.91
CA GLY A 206 -1.00 0.67 15.98
C GLY A 206 0.25 1.52 15.81
N LEU A 207 0.09 2.80 15.48
CA LEU A 207 1.19 3.76 15.31
C LEU A 207 2.03 3.92 16.59
N ASN A 208 1.39 4.05 17.75
CA ASN A 208 2.10 4.11 19.04
C ASN A 208 2.89 2.84 19.34
N SER A 209 2.38 1.68 18.94
CA SER A 209 3.05 0.40 19.15
C SER A 209 4.24 0.25 18.19
N SER A 210 4.08 0.62 16.93
CA SER A 210 5.15 0.63 15.94
C SER A 210 6.27 1.60 16.32
N LEU A 211 5.96 2.81 16.80
CA LEU A 211 6.97 3.77 17.26
C LEU A 211 7.74 3.24 18.48
N ARG A 212 7.06 2.62 19.45
CA ARG A 212 7.72 2.00 20.60
C ARG A 212 8.67 0.88 20.18
N ASP A 213 8.26 0.02 19.24
CA ASP A 213 9.12 -1.04 18.68
C ASP A 213 10.35 -0.46 18.00
N LEU A 214 10.17 0.55 17.15
CA LEU A 214 11.28 1.21 16.44
C LEU A 214 12.28 1.85 17.41
N ILE A 215 11.80 2.56 18.43
CA ILE A 215 12.65 3.15 19.48
C ILE A 215 13.40 2.05 20.23
N HIS A 216 12.70 0.98 20.65
CA HIS A 216 13.29 -0.12 21.40
C HIS A 216 14.40 -0.83 20.60
N ARG A 217 14.20 -0.97 19.29
CA ARG A 217 15.17 -1.60 18.37
C ARG A 217 16.26 -0.65 17.86
N GLY A 218 16.26 0.60 18.28
CA GLY A 218 17.22 1.63 17.82
C GLY A 218 17.12 1.91 16.31
N LYS A 219 15.92 1.77 15.73
CA LYS A 219 15.67 1.97 14.29
C LYS A 219 15.30 3.42 14.00
N GLN A 220 15.65 3.88 12.79
CA GLN A 220 15.20 5.19 12.31
C GLN A 220 13.68 5.21 12.17
N ILE A 221 13.08 6.36 12.45
CA ILE A 221 11.64 6.57 12.37
C ILE A 221 11.34 7.41 11.13
N HIS A 222 10.46 6.89 10.28
CA HIS A 222 10.00 7.64 9.12
C HIS A 222 9.13 8.82 9.56
N VAL A 223 9.37 10.00 8.98
CA VAL A 223 8.66 11.24 9.37
C VAL A 223 7.14 11.10 9.22
N ASP A 224 6.67 10.43 8.17
CA ASP A 224 5.22 10.24 7.95
C ASP A 224 4.53 9.47 9.07
N THR A 225 5.22 8.54 9.75
CA THR A 225 4.65 7.84 10.92
C THR A 225 4.43 8.79 12.10
N VAL A 226 5.34 9.74 12.29
CA VAL A 226 5.20 10.78 13.33
C VAL A 226 4.07 11.74 12.96
N LEU A 227 4.00 12.16 11.69
CA LEU A 227 2.95 13.05 11.19
C LEU A 227 1.58 12.40 11.26
N ALA A 228 1.44 11.14 10.85
CA ALA A 228 0.21 10.36 10.94
C ALA A 228 -0.32 10.32 12.39
N ARG A 229 0.57 10.00 13.34
CA ARG A 229 0.22 9.94 14.75
C ARG A 229 -0.23 11.30 15.29
N ASN A 230 0.54 12.36 15.03
CA ASN A 230 0.23 13.68 15.57
C ASN A 230 -1.07 14.23 14.99
N TRP A 231 -1.30 14.01 13.69
CA TRP A 231 -2.55 14.39 13.05
C TRP A 231 -3.75 13.73 13.73
N LEU A 232 -3.69 12.43 14.04
CA LEU A 232 -4.76 11.75 14.77
C LEU A 232 -4.99 12.33 16.17
N LEU A 233 -3.93 12.68 16.91
CA LEU A 233 -4.10 13.26 18.25
C LEU A 233 -4.80 14.63 18.24
N GLU A 234 -4.63 15.39 17.16
CA GLU A 234 -5.23 16.72 17.01
C GLU A 234 -6.69 16.67 16.51
N HIS A 235 -7.12 15.56 15.88
CA HIS A 235 -8.38 15.47 15.14
C HIS A 235 -9.29 14.29 15.57
N MET A 236 -9.02 13.68 16.74
CA MET A 236 -9.79 12.54 17.30
C MET A 236 -10.87 12.93 18.31
#